data_AF-A0A8T6GCT5-F1
#
_entry.id   AF-A0A8T6GCT5-F1
#
_cell.length_a   1.000
_cell.length_b   1.000
_cell.length_c   1.000
_cell.angle_alpha   90.00
_cell.angle_beta   90.00
_cell.angle_gamma   90.00
#
_symmetry.space_group_name_H-M   'P 1'
#
loop_
_entity.id
_entity.type
_entity.pdbx_description
1 polymer ?
#
loop_
_entity_poly.entity_id
_entity_poly.type
_entity_poly.pdbx_seq_one_letter_code
_entity_poly.pdbx_strand_id
1 'polypeptide(L)'
;MPLTSRIIPIIVLIAALATALITIAACAAEPTPAPISPPVETPAAQSPVAELATPSPTSTPPSAVTTPTAVSTSEPTPIPYDSGSAMYKVFPGFGMTSARTYDALEEVRLNGDKSMVPVLIESMRYQSTLNAREASAEVLRELTGEQYGGEDWKQWMEWLGRNSADYPPPDDYLAWKIDILYQIYPQFARFLRPALDGQISVDPTEIVWGGVITDGIPDIYAPKLLTAEAADYLRDDDRVFGVSINGDTRAYPLRIINGHEMVNDTVGGEPISLAW
;
A
#
# COMPACT_ATOMS: atom_id res chain seq x y z
N MET A 1 -66.74 20.35 -11.59
CA MET A 1 -65.31 20.01 -11.66
C MET A 1 -64.77 19.87 -10.24
N PRO A 2 -64.39 18.66 -9.81
CA PRO A 2 -63.46 18.53 -8.68
C PRO A 2 -62.15 17.86 -9.13
N LEU A 3 -61.04 18.48 -8.74
CA LEU A 3 -59.68 17.94 -8.87
C LEU A 3 -59.53 16.73 -7.93
N THR A 4 -59.17 15.57 -8.47
CA THR A 4 -58.68 14.42 -7.70
C THR A 4 -57.15 14.38 -7.76
N SER A 5 -56.54 14.47 -6.57
CA SER A 5 -55.12 14.33 -6.31
C SER A 5 -54.64 12.92 -6.65
N ARG A 6 -53.57 12.79 -7.45
CA ARG A 6 -52.89 11.52 -7.73
C ARG A 6 -51.65 11.40 -6.86
N ILE A 7 -51.67 10.43 -5.96
CA ILE A 7 -50.52 9.92 -5.22
C ILE A 7 -49.84 8.86 -6.09
N ILE A 8 -48.55 9.01 -6.37
CA ILE A 8 -47.71 8.02 -7.05
C ILE A 8 -46.89 7.29 -5.98
N PRO A 9 -46.93 5.95 -5.87
CA PRO A 9 -45.97 5.22 -5.05
C PRO A 9 -44.71 4.90 -5.86
N ILE A 10 -43.56 5.25 -5.30
CA ILE A 10 -42.22 4.89 -5.77
C ILE A 10 -41.99 3.42 -5.41
N ILE A 11 -41.87 2.55 -6.42
CA ILE A 11 -41.44 1.16 -6.28
C ILE A 11 -39.92 1.12 -6.47
N VAL A 12 -39.20 0.73 -5.41
CA VAL A 12 -37.76 0.44 -5.44
C VAL A 12 -37.59 -1.02 -5.86
N LEU A 13 -36.99 -1.25 -7.03
CA LEU A 13 -36.63 -2.57 -7.55
C LEU A 13 -35.14 -2.82 -7.27
N ILE A 14 -34.83 -3.74 -6.35
CA ILE A 14 -33.48 -4.26 -6.13
C ILE A 14 -33.34 -5.50 -7.01
N ALA A 15 -32.47 -5.45 -8.01
CA ALA A 15 -32.08 -6.61 -8.82
C ALA A 15 -30.71 -7.12 -8.34
N ALA A 16 -30.70 -8.34 -7.80
CA ALA A 16 -29.48 -9.10 -7.52
C ALA A 16 -29.02 -9.79 -8.81
N LEU A 17 -27.79 -9.53 -9.23
CA LEU A 17 -27.14 -10.27 -10.33
C LEU A 17 -26.04 -11.15 -9.71
N ALA A 18 -26.30 -12.46 -9.65
CA ALA A 18 -25.29 -13.46 -9.36
C ALA A 18 -24.75 -13.99 -10.71
N THR A 19 -23.45 -13.83 -10.96
CA THR A 19 -22.78 -14.43 -12.11
C THR A 19 -21.78 -15.45 -11.59
N ALA A 20 -22.06 -16.73 -11.86
CA ALA A 20 -21.16 -17.84 -11.58
C ALA A 20 -20.06 -17.87 -12.67
N LEU A 21 -18.79 -17.78 -12.26
CA LEU A 21 -17.66 -18.18 -13.11
C LEU A 21 -17.27 -19.62 -12.79
N ILE A 22 -17.30 -20.46 -13.81
CA ILE A 22 -16.71 -21.80 -13.83
C ILE A 22 -15.28 -21.65 -14.32
N THR A 23 -14.30 -22.02 -13.49
CA THR A 23 -12.89 -22.08 -13.89
C THR A 23 -12.46 -23.54 -13.94
N ILE A 24 -12.09 -24.01 -15.14
CA ILE A 24 -11.48 -25.31 -15.38
C ILE A 24 -10.00 -25.20 -14.97
N ALA A 25 -9.58 -25.97 -13.97
CA ALA A 25 -8.17 -26.11 -13.62
C ALA A 25 -7.48 -27.04 -14.64
N ALA A 26 -6.61 -26.47 -15.48
CA ALA A 26 -5.65 -27.24 -16.27
C ALA A 26 -4.34 -27.34 -15.48
N CYS A 27 -3.88 -28.57 -15.26
CA CYS A 27 -2.63 -28.89 -14.59
C CYS A 27 -1.46 -28.56 -15.53
N ALA A 28 -0.64 -27.57 -15.20
CA ALA A 28 0.63 -27.30 -15.87
C ALA A 28 1.78 -27.49 -14.87
N ALA A 29 2.71 -28.38 -15.22
CA ALA A 29 3.92 -28.62 -14.45
C ALA A 29 4.91 -27.45 -14.61
N GLU A 30 5.54 -27.02 -13.51
CA GLU A 30 6.51 -25.93 -13.49
C GLU A 30 7.87 -26.34 -14.12
N PRO A 31 8.54 -25.47 -14.88
CA PRO A 31 9.89 -25.73 -15.38
C PRO A 31 10.96 -25.40 -14.33
N THR A 32 11.98 -26.26 -14.25
CA THR A 32 13.14 -26.15 -13.36
C THR A 32 14.01 -24.91 -13.67
N PRO A 33 14.49 -24.15 -12.66
CA PRO A 33 15.36 -22.99 -12.90
C PRO A 33 16.80 -23.40 -13.25
N ALA A 34 17.44 -22.62 -14.14
CA ALA A 34 18.84 -22.78 -14.52
C ALA A 34 19.81 -22.12 -13.52
N PRO A 35 21.08 -22.58 -13.42
CA PRO A 35 22.04 -22.09 -12.44
C PRO A 35 22.61 -20.69 -12.77
N ILE A 36 22.85 -19.92 -11.70
CA ILE A 36 23.34 -18.53 -11.70
C ILE A 36 24.87 -18.49 -11.91
N SER A 37 25.35 -17.57 -12.76
CA SER A 37 26.78 -17.30 -12.95
C SER A 37 27.29 -16.19 -12.00
N PRO A 38 28.56 -16.24 -11.54
CA PRO A 38 29.12 -15.25 -10.62
C PRO A 38 29.49 -13.91 -11.31
N PRO A 39 29.65 -12.82 -10.52
CA PRO A 39 29.74 -11.46 -11.04
C PRO A 39 31.11 -11.11 -11.62
N VAL A 40 31.11 -10.25 -12.64
CA VAL A 40 32.31 -9.66 -13.25
C VAL A 40 32.57 -8.29 -12.63
N GLU A 41 33.69 -8.15 -11.90
CA GLU A 41 34.20 -6.86 -11.44
C GLU A 41 34.80 -6.06 -12.60
N THR A 42 34.56 -4.74 -12.64
CA THR A 42 35.27 -3.80 -13.53
C THR A 42 35.86 -2.64 -12.71
N PRO A 43 37.11 -2.21 -12.97
CA PRO A 43 37.82 -1.26 -12.11
C PRO A 43 37.50 0.21 -12.42
N ALA A 44 37.69 1.05 -11.39
CA ALA A 44 37.53 2.51 -11.40
C ALA A 44 38.47 3.23 -12.38
N ALA A 45 37.96 4.28 -13.04
CA ALA A 45 38.73 5.21 -13.86
C ALA A 45 38.76 6.61 -13.24
N GLN A 46 39.96 7.19 -13.20
CA GLN A 46 40.32 8.47 -12.59
C GLN A 46 40.11 9.65 -13.57
N SER A 47 39.74 10.81 -13.02
CA SER A 47 39.67 12.11 -13.71
C SER A 47 41.05 12.69 -14.03
N PRO A 48 41.16 13.54 -15.08
CA PRO A 48 42.19 14.56 -15.14
C PRO A 48 41.63 15.99 -15.11
N VAL A 49 42.32 16.79 -14.29
CA VAL A 49 42.23 18.25 -14.12
C VAL A 49 42.93 18.95 -15.29
N ALA A 50 42.42 20.09 -15.74
CA ALA A 50 43.18 21.07 -16.51
C ALA A 50 42.78 22.50 -16.14
N GLU A 51 43.80 23.32 -15.89
CA GLU A 51 43.76 24.65 -15.29
C GLU A 51 44.31 25.72 -16.25
N LEU A 52 43.75 26.94 -16.10
CA LEU A 52 44.20 28.29 -16.50
C LEU A 52 44.43 28.66 -17.98
N ALA A 53 43.79 29.76 -18.40
CA ALA A 53 44.49 31.01 -18.74
C ALA A 53 43.52 32.21 -18.91
N THR A 54 43.85 33.33 -18.27
CA THR A 54 43.29 34.67 -18.49
C THR A 54 43.95 35.35 -19.71
N PRO A 55 43.33 36.37 -20.32
CA PRO A 55 43.80 37.74 -20.05
C PRO A 55 42.71 38.84 -20.08
N SER A 56 43.09 40.03 -19.61
CA SER A 56 42.40 41.34 -19.70
C SER A 56 43.50 42.40 -19.91
N PRO A 57 43.20 43.70 -20.16
CA PRO A 57 42.11 44.33 -20.94
C PRO A 57 42.65 45.39 -21.93
N THR A 58 41.82 45.97 -22.81
CA THR A 58 42.08 47.32 -23.37
C THR A 58 40.77 48.04 -23.68
N SER A 59 40.75 49.32 -23.27
CA SER A 59 39.67 50.30 -23.21
C SER A 59 39.23 50.90 -24.56
N THR A 60 37.98 51.36 -24.65
CA THR A 60 37.54 52.78 -24.90
C THR A 60 35.99 52.83 -24.99
N PRO A 61 35.29 53.81 -24.36
CA PRO A 61 33.82 53.89 -24.35
C PRO A 61 33.27 54.77 -25.49
N PRO A 62 31.99 54.60 -25.86
CA PRO A 62 31.13 55.78 -25.89
C PRO A 62 29.66 55.57 -25.47
N SER A 63 29.11 56.67 -24.96
CA SER A 63 27.73 57.13 -25.04
C SER A 63 26.65 56.44 -24.20
N ALA A 64 26.21 57.21 -23.20
CA ALA A 64 25.03 56.96 -22.39
C ALA A 64 23.76 56.89 -23.25
N VAL A 65 23.13 55.71 -23.24
CA VAL A 65 21.73 55.51 -23.60
C VAL A 65 21.02 55.15 -22.30
N THR A 66 20.13 56.02 -21.83
CA THR A 66 19.23 55.74 -20.72
C THR A 66 18.30 54.59 -21.12
N THR A 67 18.60 53.40 -20.61
CA THR A 67 17.75 52.21 -20.69
C THR A 67 16.87 52.20 -19.43
N PRO A 68 15.55 51.93 -19.53
CA PRO A 68 14.69 51.83 -18.36
C PRO A 68 15.20 50.74 -17.43
N THR A 69 15.23 51.05 -16.12
CA THR A 69 15.58 50.15 -15.03
C THR A 69 14.92 48.79 -15.25
N ALA A 70 15.72 47.77 -15.56
CA ALA A 70 15.27 46.39 -15.52
C ALA A 70 14.87 46.10 -14.08
N VAL A 71 13.57 45.85 -13.88
CA VAL A 71 13.10 45.23 -12.64
C VAL A 71 13.75 43.85 -12.62
N SER A 72 14.76 43.71 -11.76
CA SER A 72 15.37 42.43 -11.46
C SER A 72 14.34 41.57 -10.75
N THR A 73 13.53 40.85 -11.53
CA THR A 73 12.81 39.69 -11.02
C THR A 73 13.88 38.64 -10.74
N SER A 74 14.36 38.57 -9.50
CA SER A 74 15.03 37.36 -9.05
C SER A 74 14.06 36.21 -9.30
N GLU A 75 14.44 35.27 -10.16
CA GLU A 75 13.74 34.00 -10.21
C GLU A 75 13.71 33.45 -8.78
N PRO A 76 12.53 33.02 -8.28
CA PRO A 76 12.46 32.42 -6.97
C PRO A 76 13.44 31.24 -6.94
N THR A 77 14.34 31.23 -5.95
CA THR A 77 15.25 30.11 -5.74
C THR A 77 14.43 28.83 -5.71
N PRO A 78 14.74 27.82 -6.54
CA PRO A 78 14.02 26.56 -6.51
C PRO A 78 14.00 26.03 -5.08
N ILE A 79 12.82 25.71 -4.56
CA ILE A 79 12.71 25.08 -3.24
C ILE A 79 13.50 23.77 -3.33
N PRO A 80 14.49 23.52 -2.45
CA PRO A 80 15.24 22.27 -2.46
C PRO A 80 14.30 21.06 -2.36
N TYR A 81 14.60 20.02 -3.13
CA TYR A 81 13.86 18.75 -3.06
C TYR A 81 13.99 18.12 -1.68
N ASP A 82 12.87 17.63 -1.15
CA ASP A 82 12.78 16.97 0.16
C ASP A 82 11.81 15.80 0.08
N SER A 83 12.31 14.58 0.33
CA SER A 83 11.54 13.34 0.25
C SER A 83 10.38 13.31 1.24
N GLY A 84 10.57 13.88 2.44
CA GLY A 84 9.52 13.99 3.45
C GLY A 84 8.34 14.83 2.94
N SER A 85 8.60 16.02 2.41
CA SER A 85 7.59 16.86 1.78
C SER A 85 6.96 16.20 0.56
N ALA A 86 7.77 15.56 -0.30
CA ALA A 86 7.30 14.88 -1.50
C ALA A 86 6.29 13.76 -1.17
N MET A 87 6.53 13.00 -0.09
CA MET A 87 5.62 11.96 0.40
C MET A 87 4.19 12.48 0.65
N TYR A 88 4.06 13.60 1.36
CA TYR A 88 2.75 14.22 1.63
C TYR A 88 2.12 14.85 0.38
N LYS A 89 2.92 15.29 -0.61
CA LYS A 89 2.39 15.81 -1.89
C LYS A 89 1.90 14.70 -2.82
N VAL A 90 2.62 13.58 -2.90
CA VAL A 90 2.25 12.40 -3.70
C VAL A 90 0.91 11.86 -3.22
N PHE A 91 0.73 11.73 -1.90
CA PHE A 91 -0.52 11.27 -1.33
C PHE A 91 -0.90 12.10 -0.09
N PRO A 92 -1.73 13.15 -0.28
CA PRO A 92 -2.16 14.01 0.82
C PRO A 92 -3.29 13.41 1.67
N GLY A 93 -3.82 12.24 1.30
CA GLY A 93 -4.93 11.56 1.99
C GLY A 93 -6.09 11.18 1.07
N PHE A 94 -7.12 10.56 1.65
CA PHE A 94 -8.28 10.09 0.90
C PHE A 94 -9.08 11.26 0.28
N GLY A 95 -9.47 11.12 -0.99
CA GLY A 95 -10.34 12.10 -1.67
C GLY A 95 -9.63 13.36 -2.21
N MET A 96 -8.29 13.43 -2.16
CA MET A 96 -7.51 14.57 -2.62
C MET A 96 -6.49 14.18 -3.70
N THR A 97 -6.95 13.80 -4.89
CA THR A 97 -6.08 13.86 -6.08
C THR A 97 -6.10 15.28 -6.62
N SER A 98 -4.97 15.98 -6.55
CA SER A 98 -4.82 17.34 -7.09
C SER A 98 -3.67 17.36 -8.10
N ALA A 99 -3.57 18.41 -8.93
CA ALA A 99 -2.44 18.61 -9.85
C ALA A 99 -1.07 18.42 -9.15
N ARG A 100 -1.01 18.76 -7.85
CA ARG A 100 0.17 18.60 -6.99
C ARG A 100 0.69 17.16 -6.91
N THR A 101 -0.16 16.15 -7.09
CA THR A 101 0.28 14.74 -7.10
C THR A 101 1.19 14.47 -8.30
N TYR A 102 0.79 14.90 -9.51
CA TYR A 102 1.59 14.68 -10.71
C TYR A 102 2.89 15.51 -10.69
N ASP A 103 2.81 16.75 -10.20
CA ASP A 103 4.01 17.58 -10.02
C ASP A 103 4.99 16.92 -9.03
N ALA A 104 4.49 16.35 -7.93
CA ALA A 104 5.31 15.63 -6.97
C ALA A 104 5.89 14.32 -7.54
N LEU A 105 5.12 13.57 -8.32
CA LEU A 105 5.62 12.39 -9.03
C LEU A 105 6.78 12.74 -9.97
N GLU A 106 6.66 13.86 -10.69
CA GLU A 106 7.73 14.35 -11.56
C GLU A 106 8.94 14.84 -10.75
N GLU A 107 8.75 15.55 -9.64
CA GLU A 107 9.83 15.92 -8.72
C GLU A 107 10.61 14.67 -8.24
N VAL A 108 9.91 13.62 -7.82
CA VAL A 108 10.50 12.34 -7.39
C VAL A 108 11.30 11.70 -8.52
N ARG A 109 10.71 11.64 -9.71
CA ARG A 109 11.32 11.04 -10.90
C ARG A 109 12.59 11.76 -11.32
N LEU A 110 12.56 13.09 -11.40
CA LEU A 110 13.70 13.93 -11.77
C LEU A 110 14.87 13.83 -10.77
N ASN A 111 14.57 13.59 -9.50
CA ASN A 111 15.59 13.41 -8.47
C ASN A 111 16.05 11.94 -8.32
N GLY A 112 15.41 10.99 -9.01
CA GLY A 112 15.76 9.56 -8.90
C GLY A 112 15.61 9.02 -7.48
N ASP A 113 14.68 9.56 -6.70
CA ASP A 113 14.59 9.29 -5.27
C ASP A 113 13.98 7.91 -4.98
N LYS A 114 14.87 6.93 -4.74
CA LYS A 114 14.49 5.57 -4.39
C LYS A 114 13.78 5.45 -3.04
N SER A 115 13.95 6.41 -2.12
CA SER A 115 13.25 6.37 -0.84
C SER A 115 11.73 6.50 -1.01
N MET A 116 11.27 7.02 -2.15
CA MET A 116 9.86 7.18 -2.46
C MET A 116 9.19 5.90 -2.96
N VAL A 117 9.95 4.83 -3.25
CA VAL A 117 9.38 3.57 -3.74
C VAL A 117 8.32 2.98 -2.78
N PRO A 118 8.57 2.82 -1.46
CA PRO A 118 7.54 2.39 -0.52
C PRO A 118 6.31 3.32 -0.44
N VAL A 119 6.52 4.63 -0.63
CA VAL A 119 5.44 5.64 -0.62
C VAL A 119 4.54 5.49 -1.85
N LEU A 120 5.13 5.31 -3.02
CA LEU A 120 4.41 5.12 -4.28
C LEU A 120 3.61 3.81 -4.26
N ILE A 121 4.20 2.73 -3.76
CA ILE A 121 3.52 1.44 -3.65
C ILE A 121 2.37 1.51 -2.64
N GLU A 122 2.58 2.11 -1.46
CA GLU A 122 1.51 2.28 -0.46
C GLU A 122 0.38 3.17 -0.99
N SER A 123 0.72 4.31 -1.59
CA SER A 123 -0.28 5.27 -2.07
C SER A 123 -1.09 4.74 -3.26
N MET A 124 -0.47 3.96 -4.17
CA MET A 124 -1.14 3.33 -5.31
C MET A 124 -2.39 2.55 -4.90
N ARG A 125 -2.34 1.89 -3.73
CA ARG A 125 -3.46 1.14 -3.17
C ARG A 125 -4.72 1.98 -2.94
N TYR A 126 -4.55 3.22 -2.51
CA TYR A 126 -5.63 4.11 -2.08
C TYR A 126 -5.96 5.20 -3.10
N GLN A 127 -5.11 5.39 -4.11
CA GLN A 127 -5.40 6.27 -5.23
C GLN A 127 -6.69 5.85 -5.93
N SER A 128 -7.57 6.81 -6.15
CA SER A 128 -8.95 6.60 -6.61
C SER A 128 -9.08 6.45 -8.12
N THR A 129 -8.04 6.78 -8.90
CA THR A 129 -8.09 6.77 -10.37
C THR A 129 -7.00 5.88 -10.96
N LEU A 130 -7.32 5.21 -12.07
CA LEU A 130 -6.35 4.40 -12.83
C LEU A 130 -5.16 5.25 -13.31
N ASN A 131 -5.41 6.51 -13.72
CA ASN A 131 -4.35 7.40 -14.18
C ASN A 131 -3.33 7.73 -13.08
N ALA A 132 -3.78 7.98 -11.85
CA ALA A 132 -2.86 8.25 -10.73
C ALA A 132 -2.02 7.01 -10.40
N ARG A 133 -2.64 5.83 -10.43
CA ARG A 133 -1.95 4.55 -10.21
C ARG A 133 -0.92 4.28 -11.29
N GLU A 134 -1.29 4.48 -12.55
CA GLU A 134 -0.37 4.27 -13.67
C GLU A 134 0.77 5.29 -13.65
N ALA A 135 0.52 6.56 -13.37
CA ALA A 135 1.57 7.56 -13.20
C ALA A 135 2.54 7.20 -12.06
N SER A 136 2.03 6.63 -10.96
CA SER A 136 2.88 6.12 -9.89
C SER A 136 3.70 4.92 -10.34
N ALA A 137 3.10 4.01 -11.13
CA ALA A 137 3.80 2.86 -11.71
C ALA A 137 4.89 3.28 -12.71
N GLU A 138 4.67 4.32 -13.53
CA GLU A 138 5.69 4.87 -14.44
C GLU A 138 6.95 5.30 -13.67
N VAL A 139 6.79 6.08 -12.61
CA VAL A 139 7.91 6.49 -11.74
C VAL A 139 8.56 5.27 -11.08
N LEU A 140 7.77 4.31 -10.60
CA LEU A 140 8.31 3.08 -10.01
C LEU A 140 9.16 2.30 -11.02
N ARG A 141 8.73 2.16 -12.28
CA ARG A 141 9.52 1.48 -13.32
C ARG A 141 10.84 2.18 -13.58
N GLU A 142 10.88 3.51 -13.56
CA GLU A 142 12.14 4.27 -13.70
C GLU A 142 13.08 4.09 -12.50
N LEU A 143 12.56 4.08 -11.27
CA LEU A 143 13.37 3.96 -10.04
C LEU A 143 13.87 2.53 -9.78
N THR A 144 13.15 1.53 -10.27
CA THR A 144 13.36 0.11 -9.92
C THR A 144 13.84 -0.74 -11.10
N GLY A 145 13.49 -0.37 -12.33
CA GLY A 145 13.71 -1.19 -13.53
C GLY A 145 12.67 -2.30 -13.74
N GLU A 146 11.71 -2.47 -12.82
CA GLU A 146 10.60 -3.41 -12.95
C GLU A 146 9.60 -2.97 -14.04
N GLN A 147 8.61 -3.82 -14.33
CA GLN A 147 7.65 -3.60 -15.43
C GLN A 147 6.17 -3.77 -15.04
N TYR A 148 5.86 -3.75 -13.74
CA TYR A 148 4.47 -3.86 -13.28
C TYR A 148 3.68 -2.56 -13.57
N GLY A 149 2.37 -2.70 -13.78
CA GLY A 149 1.44 -1.61 -14.05
C GLY A 149 0.80 -1.00 -12.78
N GLY A 150 -0.06 0.00 -12.96
CA GLY A 150 -0.78 0.64 -11.85
C GLY A 150 -1.84 -0.22 -11.16
N GLU A 151 -2.25 -1.34 -11.77
CA GLU A 151 -3.19 -2.29 -11.15
C GLU A 151 -2.48 -3.45 -10.43
N ASP A 152 -1.17 -3.55 -10.57
CA ASP A 152 -0.34 -4.65 -10.08
C ASP A 152 0.20 -4.39 -8.66
N TRP A 153 -0.61 -3.77 -7.81
CA TRP A 153 -0.19 -3.38 -6.45
C TRP A 153 0.34 -4.57 -5.63
N LYS A 154 -0.24 -5.77 -5.80
CA LYS A 154 0.23 -6.98 -5.11
C LYS A 154 1.63 -7.38 -5.54
N GLN A 155 1.92 -7.33 -6.84
CA GLN A 155 3.23 -7.64 -7.40
C GLN A 155 4.27 -6.63 -6.92
N TRP A 156 3.92 -5.34 -6.89
CA TRP A 156 4.75 -4.30 -6.31
C TRP A 156 5.08 -4.54 -4.83
N MET A 157 4.08 -4.89 -4.01
CA MET A 157 4.29 -5.20 -2.59
C MET A 157 5.20 -6.41 -2.37
N GLU A 158 4.97 -7.50 -3.11
CA GLU A 158 5.82 -8.69 -3.02
C GLU A 158 7.26 -8.42 -3.47
N TRP A 159 7.42 -7.60 -4.51
CA TRP A 159 8.72 -7.14 -4.96
C TRP A 159 9.40 -6.27 -3.90
N LEU A 160 8.69 -5.31 -3.30
CA LEU A 160 9.26 -4.47 -2.24
C LEU A 160 9.71 -5.31 -1.05
N GLY A 161 8.91 -6.28 -0.61
CA GLY A 161 9.30 -7.17 0.50
C GLY A 161 10.58 -7.96 0.24
N ARG A 162 10.90 -8.27 -1.03
CA ARG A 162 12.16 -8.94 -1.42
C ARG A 162 13.36 -7.99 -1.53
N ASN A 163 13.11 -6.68 -1.64
CA ASN A 163 14.13 -5.68 -1.95
C ASN A 163 14.17 -4.53 -0.92
N SER A 164 13.47 -4.64 0.22
CA SER A 164 13.24 -3.53 1.15
C SER A 164 14.53 -2.89 1.68
N ALA A 165 15.60 -3.68 1.83
CA ALA A 165 16.92 -3.21 2.24
C ALA A 165 17.52 -2.14 1.31
N ASP A 166 17.20 -2.18 0.01
CA ASP A 166 17.72 -1.25 -1.00
C ASP A 166 16.81 -0.02 -1.20
N TYR A 167 15.62 -0.03 -0.58
CA TYR A 167 14.58 0.99 -0.74
C TYR A 167 14.04 1.45 0.63
N PRO A 168 14.90 1.99 1.52
CA PRO A 168 14.45 2.51 2.81
C PRO A 168 13.51 3.71 2.59
N PRO A 169 12.37 3.78 3.29
CA PRO A 169 11.44 4.90 3.13
C PRO A 169 11.99 6.20 3.77
N PRO A 170 11.37 7.36 3.52
CA PRO A 170 11.76 8.62 4.17
C PRO A 170 11.56 8.56 5.68
N ASP A 171 12.28 9.38 6.45
CA ASP A 171 12.30 9.35 7.92
C ASP A 171 10.89 9.39 8.57
N ASP A 172 9.98 10.22 8.04
CA ASP A 172 8.62 10.40 8.58
C ASP A 172 7.59 9.37 8.06
N TYR A 173 8.03 8.34 7.35
CA TYR A 173 7.14 7.38 6.68
C TYR A 173 6.15 6.69 7.63
N LEU A 174 6.60 6.26 8.80
CA LEU A 174 5.72 5.63 9.78
C LEU A 174 4.63 6.60 10.28
N ALA A 175 4.98 7.87 10.53
CA ALA A 175 4.02 8.88 10.95
C ALA A 175 2.98 9.15 9.85
N TRP A 176 3.44 9.34 8.61
CA TRP A 176 2.56 9.47 7.45
C TRP A 176 1.64 8.26 7.25
N LYS A 177 2.18 7.05 7.40
CA LYS A 177 1.40 5.81 7.30
C LYS A 177 0.34 5.69 8.39
N ILE A 178 0.67 6.07 9.63
CA ILE A 178 -0.29 6.14 10.73
C ILE A 178 -1.42 7.12 10.39
N ASP A 179 -1.13 8.27 9.78
CA ASP A 179 -2.15 9.25 9.39
C ASP A 179 -3.07 8.73 8.27
N ILE A 180 -2.55 7.93 7.34
CA ILE A 180 -3.36 7.24 6.33
C ILE A 180 -4.28 6.22 7.01
N LEU A 181 -3.72 5.33 7.83
CA LEU A 181 -4.50 4.28 8.49
C LEU A 181 -5.52 4.87 9.47
N TYR A 182 -5.20 5.97 10.15
CA TYR A 182 -6.13 6.69 11.03
C TYR A 182 -7.38 7.17 10.29
N GLN A 183 -7.25 7.62 9.04
CA GLN A 183 -8.39 8.03 8.21
C GLN A 183 -9.30 6.85 7.83
N ILE A 184 -8.74 5.65 7.70
CA ILE A 184 -9.52 4.41 7.47
C ILE A 184 -10.27 4.03 8.75
N TYR A 185 -9.53 3.94 9.87
CA TYR A 185 -10.10 3.59 11.16
C TYR A 185 -9.23 4.13 12.30
N PRO A 186 -9.75 5.04 13.15
CA PRO A 186 -8.96 5.71 14.19
C PRO A 186 -8.25 4.78 15.17
N GLN A 187 -8.77 3.56 15.41
CA GLN A 187 -8.13 2.62 16.32
C GLN A 187 -6.76 2.14 15.81
N PHE A 188 -6.46 2.16 14.51
CA PHE A 188 -5.14 1.75 14.03
C PHE A 188 -4.03 2.60 14.66
N ALA A 189 -4.26 3.90 14.86
CA ALA A 189 -3.30 4.77 15.51
C ALA A 189 -3.02 4.37 16.98
N ARG A 190 -3.99 3.77 17.68
CA ARG A 190 -3.81 3.29 19.06
C ARG A 190 -2.74 2.19 19.14
N PHE A 191 -2.68 1.32 18.14
CA PHE A 191 -1.73 0.20 18.09
C PHE A 191 -0.37 0.62 17.52
N LEU A 192 -0.36 1.56 16.58
CA LEU A 192 0.84 1.91 15.82
C LEU A 192 1.65 3.06 16.41
N ARG A 193 1.03 4.02 17.12
CA ARG A 193 1.77 5.14 17.73
C ARG A 193 2.90 4.72 18.69
N PRO A 194 2.77 3.66 19.50
CA PRO A 194 3.90 3.18 20.30
C PRO A 194 5.16 2.82 19.49
N ALA A 195 5.03 2.49 18.20
CA ALA A 195 6.18 2.24 17.33
C ALA A 195 6.98 3.52 17.03
N LEU A 196 6.36 4.71 17.08
CA LEU A 196 7.08 5.99 16.95
C LEU A 196 8.02 6.23 18.14
N ASP A 197 7.67 5.70 19.31
CA ASP A 197 8.48 5.79 20.53
C ASP A 197 9.49 4.62 20.66
N GLY A 198 9.61 3.78 19.62
CA GLY A 198 10.50 2.60 19.62
C GLY A 198 10.04 1.46 20.54
N GLN A 199 8.79 1.47 21.02
CA GLN A 199 8.27 0.42 21.90
C GLN A 199 7.97 -0.89 21.15
N ILE A 200 7.82 -0.81 19.83
CA ILE A 200 7.53 -1.93 18.94
C ILE A 200 8.54 -1.87 17.79
N SER A 201 9.20 -2.99 17.51
CA SER A 201 10.05 -3.16 16.33
C SER A 201 9.23 -3.83 15.23
N VAL A 202 8.87 -3.06 14.22
CA VAL A 202 8.15 -3.52 13.04
C VAL A 202 8.64 -2.70 11.85
N ASP A 203 8.84 -3.36 10.71
CA ASP A 203 9.11 -2.65 9.45
C ASP A 203 7.80 -1.97 9.00
N PRO A 204 7.74 -0.64 8.93
CA PRO A 204 6.52 0.06 8.54
C PRO A 204 6.08 -0.28 7.11
N THR A 205 6.98 -0.74 6.23
CA THR A 205 6.64 -1.13 4.85
C THR A 205 5.84 -2.43 4.80
N GLU A 206 5.98 -3.31 5.81
CA GLU A 206 5.26 -4.59 5.89
C GLU A 206 3.85 -4.46 6.50
N ILE A 207 3.54 -3.33 7.13
CA ILE A 207 2.23 -3.09 7.74
C ILE A 207 1.21 -2.80 6.65
N VAL A 208 0.21 -3.64 6.44
CA VAL A 208 -0.78 -3.44 5.37
C VAL A 208 -2.19 -3.62 5.92
N TRP A 209 -3.12 -2.72 5.58
CA TRP A 209 -4.51 -2.88 5.99
C TRP A 209 -5.17 -4.07 5.29
N GLY A 210 -5.75 -5.04 6.00
CA GLY A 210 -6.37 -6.23 5.39
C GLY A 210 -7.69 -6.01 4.64
N GLY A 211 -8.26 -4.81 4.66
CA GLY A 211 -9.57 -4.51 4.05
C GLY A 211 -10.76 -4.66 5.00
N VAL A 212 -10.51 -5.04 6.25
CA VAL A 212 -11.50 -5.15 7.32
C VAL A 212 -11.08 -4.25 8.49
N ILE A 213 -12.02 -3.57 9.13
CA ILE A 213 -11.77 -2.82 10.37
C ILE A 213 -11.56 -3.76 11.55
N THR A 214 -11.00 -3.27 12.66
CA THR A 214 -10.93 -4.06 13.90
C THR A 214 -12.31 -4.56 14.29
N ASP A 215 -12.41 -5.84 14.68
CA ASP A 215 -13.64 -6.54 15.05
C ASP A 215 -14.73 -6.58 13.95
N GLY A 216 -14.35 -6.32 12.68
CA GLY A 216 -15.28 -6.39 11.54
C GLY A 216 -15.68 -7.82 11.16
N ILE A 217 -14.88 -8.82 11.56
CA ILE A 217 -15.22 -10.24 11.52
C ILE A 217 -15.37 -10.68 12.98
N PRO A 218 -16.60 -10.88 13.49
CA PRO A 218 -16.82 -11.26 14.87
C PRO A 218 -16.22 -12.63 15.16
N ASP A 219 -15.40 -12.73 16.19
CA ASP A 219 -14.90 -14.02 16.66
C ASP A 219 -16.02 -14.84 17.33
N ILE A 220 -15.78 -16.13 17.48
CA ILE A 220 -16.62 -16.99 18.31
C ILE A 220 -15.98 -17.07 19.69
N TYR A 221 -16.64 -16.51 20.70
CA TYR A 221 -16.19 -16.59 22.09
C TYR A 221 -17.07 -17.53 22.91
N ALA A 222 -16.46 -18.47 23.63
CA ALA A 222 -17.13 -19.44 24.51
C ALA A 222 -18.34 -20.12 23.81
N PRO A 223 -18.11 -20.88 22.73
CA PRO A 223 -19.16 -21.41 21.88
C PRO A 223 -20.13 -22.30 22.65
N LYS A 224 -21.41 -22.23 22.28
CA LYS A 224 -22.40 -23.23 22.69
C LYS A 224 -22.16 -24.50 21.88
N LEU A 225 -21.98 -25.62 22.58
CA LEU A 225 -21.69 -26.91 21.96
C LEU A 225 -22.94 -27.74 21.78
N LEU A 226 -22.94 -28.55 20.74
CA LEU A 226 -23.91 -29.60 20.47
C LEU A 226 -23.22 -30.96 20.61
N THR A 227 -23.97 -32.01 20.92
CA THR A 227 -23.47 -33.37 20.75
C THR A 227 -23.36 -33.70 19.26
N ALA A 228 -22.58 -34.72 18.92
CA ALA A 228 -22.45 -35.15 17.52
C ALA A 228 -23.80 -35.52 16.90
N GLU A 229 -24.67 -36.19 17.65
CA GLU A 229 -26.00 -36.62 17.19
C GLU A 229 -26.96 -35.45 16.99
N ALA A 230 -26.78 -34.36 17.73
CA ALA A 230 -27.60 -33.15 17.61
C ALA A 230 -27.13 -32.22 16.48
N ALA A 231 -25.99 -32.49 15.87
CA ALA A 231 -25.41 -31.66 14.82
C ALA A 231 -25.93 -32.06 13.41
N ASP A 232 -27.25 -32.09 13.24
CA ASP A 232 -27.96 -32.52 12.02
C ASP A 232 -27.69 -31.65 10.77
N TYR A 233 -27.12 -30.47 10.98
CA TYR A 233 -26.64 -29.59 9.91
C TYR A 233 -25.34 -30.06 9.26
N LEU A 234 -24.59 -31.01 9.89
CA LEU A 234 -23.39 -31.68 9.35
C LEU A 234 -23.71 -32.83 8.41
N ARG A 235 -23.01 -32.82 7.27
CA ARG A 235 -22.87 -33.97 6.38
C ARG A 235 -21.67 -34.80 6.81
N ASP A 236 -21.68 -36.08 6.45
CA ASP A 236 -20.61 -37.02 6.80
C ASP A 236 -19.22 -36.61 6.25
N ASP A 237 -19.19 -35.81 5.18
CA ASP A 237 -17.97 -35.32 4.52
C ASP A 237 -17.61 -33.86 4.89
N ASP A 238 -18.37 -33.21 5.78
CA ASP A 238 -18.04 -31.87 6.25
C ASP A 238 -16.74 -31.89 7.07
N ARG A 239 -15.84 -30.96 6.75
CA ARG A 239 -14.57 -30.81 7.46
C ARG A 239 -14.76 -30.12 8.80
N VAL A 240 -14.04 -30.59 9.80
CA VAL A 240 -13.98 -30.01 11.14
C VAL A 240 -12.54 -29.89 11.60
N PHE A 241 -12.28 -28.96 12.52
CA PHE A 241 -11.09 -28.98 13.36
C PHE A 241 -11.41 -29.79 14.60
N GLY A 242 -10.73 -30.92 14.78
CA GLY A 242 -10.82 -31.72 15.99
C GLY A 242 -9.79 -31.22 17.01
N VAL A 243 -10.23 -30.94 18.24
CA VAL A 243 -9.34 -30.59 19.35
C VAL A 243 -9.62 -31.55 20.51
N SER A 244 -8.57 -32.15 21.06
CA SER A 244 -8.68 -33.05 22.21
C SER A 244 -7.62 -32.68 23.25
N ILE A 245 -8.06 -32.21 24.41
CA ILE A 245 -7.20 -31.77 25.51
C ILE A 245 -7.78 -32.32 26.81
N ASN A 246 -6.95 -32.97 27.64
CA ASN A 246 -7.32 -33.52 28.95
C ASN A 246 -8.62 -34.37 28.94
N GLY A 247 -8.88 -35.09 27.84
CA GLY A 247 -10.05 -35.94 27.66
C GLY A 247 -11.32 -35.22 27.17
N ASP A 248 -11.33 -33.89 27.09
CA ASP A 248 -12.38 -33.10 26.44
C ASP A 248 -12.08 -33.05 24.94
N THR A 249 -12.98 -33.58 24.12
CA THR A 249 -12.82 -33.67 22.67
C THR A 249 -13.95 -32.93 21.98
N ARG A 250 -13.59 -31.96 21.14
CA ARG A 250 -14.53 -31.08 20.44
C ARG A 250 -14.24 -31.06 18.95
N ALA A 251 -15.28 -30.83 18.17
CA ALA A 251 -15.19 -30.61 16.74
C ALA A 251 -15.73 -29.22 16.43
N TYR A 252 -14.93 -28.40 15.75
CA TYR A 252 -15.33 -27.09 15.28
C TYR A 252 -15.53 -27.12 13.76
N PRO A 253 -16.76 -26.98 13.25
CA PRO A 253 -17.02 -27.09 11.82
C PRO A 253 -16.33 -26.01 11.01
N LEU A 254 -15.59 -26.43 9.97
CA LEU A 254 -14.89 -25.50 9.07
C LEU A 254 -15.84 -24.47 8.48
N ARG A 255 -17.03 -24.89 8.03
CA ARG A 255 -18.00 -23.95 7.44
C ARG A 255 -18.59 -22.91 8.40
N ILE A 256 -18.48 -23.12 9.72
CA ILE A 256 -18.79 -22.07 10.70
C ILE A 256 -17.58 -21.18 10.84
N ILE A 257 -16.41 -21.76 11.14
CA ILE A 257 -15.19 -21.01 11.41
C ILE A 257 -14.76 -20.18 10.21
N ASN A 258 -14.99 -20.63 8.98
CA ASN A 258 -14.65 -19.90 7.77
C ASN A 258 -15.34 -18.53 7.64
N GLY A 259 -16.42 -18.27 8.38
CA GLY A 259 -17.06 -16.95 8.43
C GLY A 259 -16.65 -16.10 9.64
N HIS A 260 -15.95 -16.70 10.60
CA HIS A 260 -15.57 -16.07 11.87
C HIS A 260 -14.06 -15.96 12.09
N GLU A 261 -13.27 -16.75 11.36
CA GLU A 261 -11.79 -16.80 11.32
C GLU A 261 -11.09 -17.10 12.65
N MET A 262 -11.81 -17.03 13.78
CA MET A 262 -11.29 -17.23 15.13
C MET A 262 -12.35 -17.84 16.06
N VAL A 263 -11.92 -18.81 16.87
CA VAL A 263 -12.67 -19.34 18.00
C VAL A 263 -11.82 -19.26 19.27
N ASN A 264 -12.33 -18.55 20.27
CA ASN A 264 -11.77 -18.48 21.61
C ASN A 264 -12.59 -19.37 22.55
N ASP A 265 -11.99 -20.45 23.07
CA ASP A 265 -12.68 -21.48 23.86
C ASP A 265 -11.80 -21.97 25.02
N THR A 266 -12.37 -22.78 25.91
CA THR A 266 -11.64 -23.52 26.94
C THR A 266 -11.95 -25.00 26.81
N VAL A 267 -10.94 -25.80 26.46
CA VAL A 267 -11.07 -27.23 26.20
C VAL A 267 -10.23 -28.00 27.21
N GLY A 268 -10.84 -28.91 27.96
CA GLY A 268 -10.13 -29.68 28.97
C GLY A 268 -9.52 -28.83 30.09
N GLY A 269 -10.07 -27.65 30.34
CA GLY A 269 -9.55 -26.67 31.29
C GLY A 269 -8.48 -25.72 30.72
N GLU A 270 -8.03 -25.92 29.48
CA GLU A 270 -7.01 -25.08 28.84
C GLU A 270 -7.66 -24.03 27.92
N PRO A 271 -7.32 -22.73 28.05
CA PRO A 271 -7.76 -21.71 27.11
C PRO A 271 -7.07 -21.92 25.75
N ILE A 272 -7.85 -21.87 24.68
CA ILE A 272 -7.36 -22.00 23.30
C ILE A 272 -7.90 -20.87 22.42
N SER A 273 -7.12 -20.54 21.40
CA SER A 273 -7.54 -19.73 20.25
C SER A 273 -7.28 -20.53 18.99
N LEU A 274 -8.34 -20.85 18.25
CA LEU A 274 -8.29 -21.53 16.97
C LEU A 274 -8.47 -20.50 15.86
N ALA A 275 -7.41 -20.24 15.09
CA ALA A 275 -7.43 -19.35 13.92
C ALA A 275 -7.44 -20.15 12.61
N TRP A 276 -8.19 -19.69 11.61
CA TRP A 276 -8.33 -20.33 10.30
C TRP A 276 -8.40 -19.31 9.16
#